data_AF-A0A2H9SU75-F1
#
_entry.id   AF-A0A2H9SU75-F1
#
_cell.length_a   1.000
_cell.length_b   1.000
_cell.length_c   1.000
_cell.angle_alpha   90.00
_cell.angle_beta   90.00
_cell.angle_gamma   90.00
#
_symmetry.space_group_name_H-M   'P 1'
#
loop_
_entity.id
_entity.type
_entity.pdbx_description
1 polymer ?
#
loop_
_entity_poly.entity_id
_entity_poly.type
_entity_poly.pdbx_seq_one_letter_code
_entity_poly.pdbx_strand_id
1 'polypeptide(L)'
;MTVMAVHMKLLAIVMAFFSLFSSGPDLNNPAEIAGEILGRSAVVANKKYPLHACGTIMAMPGGDVKKLGLCFQAKTLLSRAQ
;
A
#
# COMPACT_ATOMS: atom_id res chain seq x y z
N MET A 1 -9.21 14.47 -39.87
CA MET A 1 -8.18 13.48 -39.44
C MET A 1 -7.53 13.82 -38.10
N THR A 2 -7.41 15.09 -37.70
CA THR A 2 -6.79 15.52 -36.44
C THR A 2 -7.56 15.11 -35.17
N VAL A 3 -8.89 15.17 -35.19
CA VAL A 3 -9.73 14.82 -34.01
C VAL A 3 -9.58 13.34 -33.62
N MET A 4 -9.55 12.44 -34.61
CA MET A 4 -9.34 11.00 -34.42
C MET A 4 -7.96 10.70 -33.82
N ALA A 5 -6.92 11.43 -34.26
CA ALA A 5 -5.57 11.28 -33.72
C ALA A 5 -5.45 11.76 -32.27
N VAL A 6 -6.17 12.82 -31.89
CA VAL A 6 -6.20 13.32 -30.50
C VAL A 6 -6.90 12.31 -29.58
N HIS A 7 -8.02 11.72 -29.99
CA HIS A 7 -8.70 10.68 -29.21
C HIS A 7 -7.83 9.44 -29.00
N MET A 8 -7.13 8.96 -30.05
CA MET A 8 -6.24 7.82 -29.92
C MET A 8 -5.10 8.07 -28.93
N LYS A 9 -4.52 9.28 -28.92
CA LYS A 9 -3.48 9.67 -27.96
C LYS A 9 -4.03 9.75 -26.53
N LEU A 10 -5.21 10.34 -26.36
CA LEU A 10 -5.85 10.43 -25.04
C LEU A 10 -6.15 9.05 -24.46
N LEU A 11 -6.68 8.14 -25.28
CA LEU A 11 -6.96 6.76 -24.88
C LEU A 11 -5.68 6.01 -24.47
N ALA A 12 -4.59 6.18 -25.22
CA ALA A 12 -3.31 5.55 -24.89
C ALA A 12 -2.76 6.03 -23.53
N ILE A 13 -2.90 7.33 -23.23
CA ILE A 13 -2.48 7.90 -21.93
C ILE A 13 -3.34 7.32 -20.80
N VAL A 14 -4.66 7.25 -20.99
CA VAL A 14 -5.58 6.68 -19.98
C VAL A 14 -5.27 5.21 -19.73
N MET A 15 -5.03 4.43 -20.79
CA MET A 15 -4.67 3.01 -20.67
C MET A 15 -3.32 2.83 -19.96
N ALA A 16 -2.30 3.62 -20.30
CA ALA A 16 -1.00 3.57 -19.64
C ALA A 16 -1.11 3.89 -18.15
N PHE A 17 -1.93 4.89 -17.80
CA PHE A 17 -2.23 5.21 -16.41
C PHE A 17 -2.93 4.02 -15.74
N PHE A 18 -3.99 3.48 -16.34
CA PHE A 18 -4.74 2.37 -15.77
C PHE A 18 -3.88 1.13 -15.55
N SER A 19 -2.96 0.81 -16.46
CA SER A 19 -2.00 -0.30 -16.32
C SER A 19 -1.02 -0.09 -15.17
N LEU A 20 -0.50 1.13 -14.98
CA LEU A 20 0.40 1.46 -13.87
C LEU A 20 -0.31 1.35 -12.50
N PHE A 21 -1.57 1.77 -12.43
CA PHE A 21 -2.34 1.79 -11.18
C PHE A 21 -3.12 0.49 -10.90
N SER A 22 -3.36 -0.34 -11.91
CA SER A 22 -4.06 -1.64 -11.76
C SER A 22 -3.12 -2.83 -11.65
N SER A 23 -1.81 -2.59 -11.59
CA SER A 23 -0.85 -3.63 -11.23
C SER A 23 -1.08 -4.00 -9.77
N GLY A 24 -1.94 -4.99 -9.55
CA GLY A 24 -2.14 -5.61 -8.24
C GLY A 24 -0.85 -6.34 -7.81
N PRO A 25 -0.77 -6.75 -6.54
CA PRO A 25 0.42 -7.38 -6.01
C PRO A 25 0.73 -8.67 -6.78
N ASP A 26 1.99 -8.91 -7.11
CA ASP A 26 2.39 -10.24 -7.60
C ASP A 26 2.15 -11.27 -6.48
N LEU A 27 1.15 -12.13 -6.69
CA LEU A 27 0.76 -13.17 -5.75
C LEU A 27 1.85 -14.25 -5.55
N ASN A 28 2.87 -14.27 -6.39
CA ASN A 28 4.03 -15.16 -6.24
C ASN A 28 5.16 -14.51 -5.42
N ASN A 29 5.03 -13.22 -5.10
CA ASN A 29 6.00 -12.47 -4.32
C ASN A 29 5.50 -12.27 -2.88
N PRO A 30 5.94 -13.11 -1.92
CA PRO A 30 5.45 -13.03 -0.54
C PRO A 30 5.78 -11.69 0.13
N ALA A 31 6.85 -11.01 -0.28
CA ALA A 31 7.18 -9.68 0.23
C ALA A 31 6.17 -8.62 -0.21
N GLU A 32 5.68 -8.72 -1.45
CA GLU A 32 4.72 -7.78 -2.02
C GLU A 32 3.34 -7.95 -1.38
N ILE A 33 2.89 -9.21 -1.23
CA ILE A 33 1.67 -9.54 -0.49
C ILE A 33 1.75 -9.02 0.96
N ALA A 34 2.87 -9.27 1.64
CA ALA A 34 3.09 -8.81 3.00
C ALA A 34 3.08 -7.28 3.11
N GLY A 35 3.69 -6.59 2.14
CA GLY A 35 3.66 -5.14 2.04
C GLY A 35 2.24 -4.60 1.90
N GLU A 36 1.41 -5.23 1.07
CA GLU A 36 0.01 -4.84 0.91
C GLU A 36 -0.83 -5.08 2.17
N ILE A 37 -0.63 -6.22 2.84
CA ILE A 37 -1.30 -6.51 4.12
C ILE A 37 -0.96 -5.42 5.14
N LEU A 38 0.33 -5.09 5.28
CA LEU A 38 0.81 -4.03 6.17
C LEU A 38 0.19 -2.68 5.83
N GLY A 39 0.14 -2.32 4.54
CA GLY A 39 -0.47 -1.08 4.07
C GLY A 39 -1.97 -0.99 4.39
N ARG A 40 -2.74 -2.05 4.08
CA ARG A 40 -4.17 -2.11 4.39
C ARG A 40 -4.43 -2.07 5.89
N SER A 41 -3.66 -2.80 6.68
CA SER A 41 -3.74 -2.77 8.14
C SER A 41 -3.43 -1.39 8.72
N ALA A 42 -2.45 -0.67 8.17
CA ALA A 42 -2.15 0.70 8.56
C ALA A 42 -3.32 1.66 8.28
N VAL A 43 -3.99 1.54 7.11
CA VAL A 43 -5.17 2.35 6.77
C VAL A 43 -6.32 2.08 7.75
N VAL A 44 -6.59 0.82 8.06
CA VAL A 44 -7.63 0.43 9.03
C VAL A 44 -7.31 0.96 10.41
N ALA A 45 -6.05 0.82 10.86
CA ALA A 45 -5.60 1.30 12.15
C ALA A 45 -5.74 2.82 12.25
N ASN A 46 -5.23 3.58 11.27
CA ASN A 46 -5.33 5.05 11.23
C ASN A 46 -6.80 5.54 11.25
N LYS A 47 -7.72 4.79 10.63
CA LYS A 47 -9.15 5.13 10.63
C LYS A 47 -9.82 4.87 11.98
N LYS A 48 -9.45 3.78 12.66
CA LYS A 48 -10.11 3.33 13.89
C LYS A 48 -9.53 3.97 15.14
N TYR A 49 -8.22 4.08 15.19
CA TYR A 49 -7.47 4.66 16.28
C TYR A 49 -6.70 5.81 15.64
N PRO A 50 -6.74 7.05 16.15
CA PRO A 50 -6.10 8.24 15.56
C PRO A 50 -4.56 8.17 15.63
N LEU A 51 -4.02 7.07 15.15
CA LEU A 51 -2.65 6.68 15.02
C LEU A 51 -2.21 7.01 13.60
N HIS A 52 -0.93 7.31 13.45
CA HIS A 52 -0.32 7.54 12.15
C HIS A 52 0.76 6.47 11.95
N ALA A 53 0.56 5.57 11.00
CA ALA A 53 1.60 4.62 10.63
C ALA A 53 2.89 5.37 10.19
N CYS A 54 4.00 5.09 10.85
CA CYS A 54 5.28 5.77 10.62
C CYS A 54 6.38 4.82 10.10
N GLY A 55 6.12 3.52 10.08
CA GLY A 55 7.05 2.54 9.54
C GLY A 55 6.43 1.15 9.48
N THR A 56 7.04 0.31 8.65
CA THR A 56 6.69 -1.10 8.53
C THR A 56 7.95 -1.94 8.68
N ILE A 57 7.81 -3.13 9.25
CA ILE A 57 8.90 -4.07 9.47
C ILE A 57 8.50 -5.40 8.86
N MET A 58 9.41 -6.00 8.10
CA MET A 58 9.23 -7.32 7.51
C MET A 58 10.51 -8.12 7.72
N ALA A 59 10.40 -9.26 8.38
CA ALA A 59 11.52 -10.17 8.58
C ALA A 59 11.33 -11.43 7.74
N MET A 60 12.31 -11.68 6.85
CA MET A 60 12.32 -12.80 5.92
C MET A 60 13.53 -13.74 6.12
N PRO A 61 13.72 -14.35 7.32
CA PRO A 61 14.82 -15.28 7.53
C PRO A 61 14.64 -16.53 6.66
N GLY A 62 15.61 -16.81 5.78
CA GLY A 62 15.55 -17.97 4.88
C GLY A 62 14.65 -17.78 3.65
N GLY A 63 14.23 -16.56 3.32
CA GLY A 63 13.44 -16.24 2.12
C GLY A 63 11.92 -16.23 2.33
N ASP A 64 11.44 -16.77 3.46
CA ASP A 64 10.03 -16.74 3.83
C ASP A 64 9.70 -15.57 4.74
N VAL A 65 8.54 -14.92 4.53
CA VAL A 65 7.98 -13.97 5.50
C VAL A 65 7.63 -14.70 6.79
N LYS A 66 8.35 -14.40 7.88
CA LYS A 66 8.08 -14.97 9.21
C LYS A 66 7.50 -13.96 10.20
N LYS A 67 7.84 -12.67 10.05
CA LYS A 67 7.34 -11.60 10.94
C LYS A 67 6.97 -10.35 10.17
N LEU A 68 5.86 -9.76 10.57
CA LEU A 68 5.35 -8.48 10.09
C LEU A 68 5.15 -7.55 11.29
N GLY A 69 5.53 -6.29 11.12
CA GLY A 69 5.39 -5.26 12.14
C GLY A 69 4.91 -3.95 11.55
N LEU A 70 4.06 -3.25 12.30
CA LEU A 70 3.63 -1.89 11.99
C LEU A 70 4.02 -0.99 13.15
N CYS A 71 4.72 0.09 12.82
CA CYS A 71 5.04 1.15 13.76
C CYS A 71 4.01 2.25 13.59
N PHE A 72 3.39 2.63 14.71
CA PHE A 72 2.44 3.72 14.76
C PHE A 72 2.96 4.83 15.67
N GLN A 73 2.87 6.05 15.18
CA GLN A 73 3.04 7.26 15.97
C GLN A 73 1.66 7.73 16.43
N ALA A 74 1.45 7.75 17.74
CA ALA A 74 0.28 8.40 18.31
C ALA A 74 0.49 9.91 18.33
N LYS A 75 -0.52 10.69 17.90
CA LYS A 75 -0.46 12.17 17.98
C LYS A 75 -0.61 12.70 19.41
N THR A 76 -1.16 11.89 20.30
CA THR A 76 -1.32 12.18 21.73
C THR A 76 -0.69 11.06 22.54
N LEU A 77 -0.26 11.36 23.77
CA LEU A 77 0.17 10.33 24.73
C LEU A 77 -0.93 9.26 24.81
N LEU A 78 -0.58 8.02 24.52
CA LEU A 78 -1.40 6.85 24.86
C LEU A 78 -1.35 6.68 26.39
N SER A 79 -1.85 7.66 27.15
CA SER A 79 -1.74 7.65 28.60
C SER A 79 -2.82 6.78 29.22
N ARG A 80 -2.37 5.64 29.75
CA ARG A 80 -2.71 5.04 31.06
C ARG A 80 -3.98 5.62 31.71
N ALA A 81 -5.15 5.13 31.29
CA ALA A 81 -6.40 5.29 32.03
C ALA A 81 -7.25 4.02 31.85
N GLN A 82 -6.96 3.04 32.69
CA GLN A 82 -7.96 2.13 33.24
C GLN A 82 -7.75 2.11 34.75
#